data_AF-A0A085W9L9-F1
#
_entry.id   AF-A0A085W9L9-F1
#
_cell.length_a   1.000
_cell.length_b   1.000
_cell.length_c   1.000
_cell.angle_alpha   90.00
_cell.angle_beta   90.00
_cell.angle_gamma   90.00
#
_symmetry.space_group_name_H-M   'P 1'
#
loop_
_entity.id
_entity.type
_entity.pdbx_description
1 polymer ?
#
loop_
_entity_poly.entity_id
_entity_poly.type
_entity_poly.pdbx_seq_one_letter_code
_entity_poly.pdbx_strand_id
1 'polypeptide(L)'
;MSAARRSAQDEVRHTRIMQALAHRHGASMPEVDIPPFQPRSLEAMCAENAVEGCVRETFGALVTGWQARTAGDAEVRRALGSISRDELRHAELAWAVDAWAAERLTPPERERILQLRRETLRALEHEVGSQPPPEHFVREAGVPSRDQALSLLQGLAALVA
;
A
#
# COMPACT_ATOMS: atom_id res chain seq x y z
N MET A 1 4.53 -10.33 17.05
CA MET A 1 3.63 -9.36 17.73
C MET A 1 4.19 -7.94 17.80
N SER A 2 5.48 -7.70 18.06
CA SER A 2 6.02 -6.32 18.15
C SER A 2 5.89 -5.51 16.85
N ALA A 3 6.15 -6.12 15.69
CA ALA A 3 6.06 -5.45 14.38
C ALA A 3 4.64 -4.95 14.07
N ALA A 4 3.63 -5.83 14.12
CA ALA A 4 2.24 -5.46 13.85
C ALA A 4 1.70 -4.35 14.77
N ARG A 5 2.03 -4.39 16.09
CA ARG A 5 1.65 -3.31 17.01
C ARG A 5 2.32 -1.97 16.65
N ARG A 6 3.56 -2.02 16.16
CA ARG A 6 4.30 -0.85 15.72
C ARG A 6 3.70 -0.27 14.44
N SER A 7 3.37 -1.13 13.46
CA SER A 7 2.67 -0.69 12.24
C SER A 7 1.34 -0.01 12.55
N ALA A 8 0.54 -0.58 13.47
CA ALA A 8 -0.70 0.07 13.91
C ALA A 8 -0.49 1.45 14.55
N GLN A 9 0.62 1.66 15.26
CA GLN A 9 0.97 2.99 15.83
C GLN A 9 1.47 3.95 14.75
N ASP A 10 2.20 3.44 13.76
CA ASP A 10 2.63 4.19 12.59
C ASP A 10 1.39 4.72 11.83
N GLU A 11 0.34 3.90 11.63
CA GLU A 11 -0.89 4.34 10.95
C GLU A 11 -1.65 5.47 11.65
N VAL A 12 -1.70 5.44 12.98
CA VAL A 12 -2.29 6.55 13.75
C VAL A 12 -1.50 7.84 13.54
N ARG A 13 -0.18 7.74 13.42
CA ARG A 13 0.68 8.90 13.10
C ARG A 13 0.47 9.34 11.64
N HIS A 14 0.43 8.41 10.69
CA HIS A 14 0.24 8.70 9.27
C HIS A 14 -1.07 9.45 9.04
N THR A 15 -2.15 8.98 9.66
CA THR A 15 -3.48 9.61 9.59
C THR A 15 -3.44 11.07 10.06
N ARG A 16 -2.73 11.37 11.17
CA ARG A 16 -2.59 12.75 11.68
C ARG A 16 -1.78 13.63 10.72
N ILE A 17 -0.72 13.09 10.12
CA ILE A 17 0.10 13.82 9.13
C ILE A 17 -0.73 14.13 7.88
N MET A 18 -1.45 13.12 7.35
CA MET A 18 -2.30 13.28 6.17
C MET A 18 -3.45 14.24 6.44
N GLN A 19 -4.04 14.20 7.63
CA GLN A 19 -5.06 15.17 8.05
C GLN A 19 -4.52 16.61 8.08
N ALA A 20 -3.32 16.82 8.60
CA ALA A 20 -2.70 18.15 8.61
C ALA A 20 -2.42 18.67 7.19
N LEU A 21 -1.98 17.80 6.28
CA LEU A 21 -1.82 18.15 4.86
C LEU A 21 -3.16 18.49 4.20
N ALA A 22 -4.20 17.69 4.44
CA ALA A 22 -5.54 17.96 3.92
C ALA A 22 -6.03 19.34 4.34
N HIS A 23 -5.96 19.65 5.64
CA HIS A 23 -6.35 20.97 6.17
C HIS A 23 -5.55 22.11 5.57
N ARG A 24 -4.24 21.94 5.39
CA ARG A 24 -3.38 22.95 4.74
C ARG A 24 -3.82 23.24 3.29
N HIS A 25 -4.35 22.23 2.60
CA HIS A 25 -4.89 22.38 1.25
C HIS A 25 -6.39 22.74 1.23
N GLY A 26 -6.98 23.09 2.38
CA GLY A 26 -8.38 23.50 2.48
C GLY A 26 -9.39 22.34 2.40
N ALA A 27 -8.93 21.10 2.52
CA ALA A 27 -9.77 19.92 2.58
C ALA A 27 -9.96 19.45 4.02
N SER A 28 -11.11 18.85 4.31
CA SER A 28 -11.33 18.10 5.54
C SER A 28 -11.13 16.61 5.30
N MET A 29 -10.78 15.87 6.36
CA MET A 29 -10.77 14.41 6.35
C MET A 29 -12.12 13.93 6.90
N PRO A 30 -12.89 13.11 6.15
CA PRO A 30 -14.17 12.62 6.61
C PRO A 30 -14.03 11.66 7.79
N GLU A 31 -15.07 11.55 8.60
CA GLU A 31 -15.17 10.46 9.57
C GLU A 31 -15.34 9.12 8.83
N VAL A 32 -14.65 8.10 9.31
CA VAL A 32 -14.72 6.74 8.78
C VAL A 32 -15.44 5.88 9.80
N ASP A 33 -16.56 5.27 9.40
CA ASP A 33 -17.22 4.24 10.18
C ASP A 33 -16.51 2.90 9.93
N ILE A 34 -15.99 2.29 11.00
CA ILE A 34 -15.25 1.03 10.92
C ILE A 34 -16.12 -0.05 11.57
N PRO A 35 -16.47 -1.12 10.85
CA PRO A 35 -17.25 -2.20 11.43
C PRO A 35 -16.49 -2.84 12.60
N PRO A 36 -17.19 -3.35 13.64
CA PRO A 36 -16.54 -4.04 14.74
C PRO A 36 -15.70 -5.22 14.27
N PHE A 37 -14.54 -5.42 14.91
CA PHE A 37 -13.64 -6.53 14.61
C PHE A 37 -14.38 -7.87 14.66
N GLN A 38 -14.20 -8.68 13.60
CA GLN A 38 -14.67 -10.05 13.55
C GLN A 38 -13.48 -11.00 13.37
N PRO A 39 -13.41 -12.12 14.12
CA PRO A 39 -12.38 -13.12 13.90
C PRO A 39 -12.56 -13.75 12.51
N ARG A 40 -11.44 -14.08 11.88
CA ARG A 40 -11.38 -14.66 10.53
C ARG A 40 -10.56 -15.95 10.56
N SER A 41 -10.82 -16.84 9.60
CA SER A 41 -9.95 -17.99 9.38
C SER A 41 -8.57 -17.54 8.93
N LEU A 42 -7.56 -18.40 9.11
CA LEU A 42 -6.21 -18.12 8.60
C LEU A 42 -6.24 -17.89 7.10
N GLU A 43 -6.96 -18.72 6.34
CA GLU A 43 -7.12 -18.54 4.90
C GLU A 43 -7.72 -17.18 4.53
N ALA A 44 -8.77 -16.73 5.21
CA ALA A 44 -9.38 -15.43 4.95
C ALA A 44 -8.42 -14.26 5.25
N MET A 45 -7.61 -14.37 6.31
CA MET A 45 -6.56 -13.39 6.60
C MET A 45 -5.46 -13.40 5.52
N CYS A 46 -5.08 -14.57 5.00
CA CYS A 46 -4.08 -14.67 3.94
C CYS A 46 -4.59 -14.10 2.62
N ALA A 47 -5.88 -14.29 2.31
CA ALA A 47 -6.52 -13.72 1.13
C ALA A 47 -6.49 -12.20 1.17
N GLU A 48 -6.86 -11.60 2.30
CA GLU A 48 -6.77 -10.15 2.49
C GLU A 48 -5.32 -9.66 2.40
N ASN A 49 -4.38 -10.31 3.08
CA ASN A 49 -2.97 -9.93 3.04
C ASN A 49 -2.37 -10.03 1.63
N ALA A 50 -2.80 -11.01 0.83
CA ALA A 50 -2.35 -11.14 -0.56
C ALA A 50 -2.85 -10.01 -1.46
N VAL A 51 -4.07 -9.52 -1.23
CA VAL A 51 -4.67 -8.41 -2.00
C VAL A 51 -4.11 -7.07 -1.52
N GLU A 52 -4.28 -6.77 -0.23
CA GLU A 52 -3.93 -5.48 0.34
C GLU A 52 -2.43 -5.40 0.61
N GLY A 53 -1.91 -6.15 1.59
CA GLY A 53 -0.51 -6.07 2.02
C GLY A 53 0.51 -6.32 0.91
N CYS A 54 0.46 -7.50 0.28
CA CYS A 54 1.46 -7.94 -0.70
C CYS A 54 1.38 -7.19 -2.03
N VAL A 55 0.20 -6.71 -2.43
CA VAL A 55 0.03 -6.05 -3.74
C VAL A 55 -0.27 -4.57 -3.59
N ARG A 56 -1.44 -4.19 -3.06
CA ARG A 56 -1.88 -2.78 -3.07
C ARG A 56 -1.04 -1.88 -2.14
N GLU A 57 -0.82 -2.28 -0.90
CA GLU A 57 0.00 -1.55 0.08
C GLU A 57 1.48 -1.58 -0.31
N THR A 58 2.00 -2.71 -0.80
CA THR A 58 3.38 -2.75 -1.30
C THR A 58 3.57 -1.79 -2.48
N PHE A 59 2.62 -1.73 -3.42
CA PHE A 59 2.64 -0.71 -4.48
C PHE A 59 2.51 0.71 -3.90
N GLY A 60 1.63 0.92 -2.92
CA GLY A 60 1.48 2.17 -2.19
C GLY A 60 2.78 2.64 -1.53
N ALA A 61 3.59 1.73 -0.98
CA ALA A 61 4.89 2.03 -0.41
C ALA A 61 5.89 2.51 -1.49
N LEU A 62 5.88 1.87 -2.68
CA LEU A 62 6.70 2.31 -3.82
C LEU A 62 6.28 3.71 -4.30
N VAL A 63 4.97 3.95 -4.42
CA VAL A 63 4.39 5.25 -4.79
C VAL A 63 4.75 6.32 -3.76
N THR A 64 4.61 6.02 -2.47
CA THR A 64 4.96 6.95 -1.39
C THR A 64 6.45 7.28 -1.39
N GLY A 65 7.31 6.28 -1.61
CA GLY A 65 8.74 6.49 -1.78
C GLY A 65 9.09 7.35 -2.99
N TRP A 66 8.36 7.18 -4.11
CA TRP A 66 8.48 8.05 -5.28
C TRP A 66 8.09 9.50 -4.94
N GLN A 67 6.90 9.71 -4.39
CA GLN A 67 6.39 11.04 -4.02
C GLN A 67 7.32 11.75 -3.01
N ALA A 68 7.88 11.01 -2.06
CA ALA A 68 8.87 11.53 -1.10
C ALA A 68 10.15 12.10 -1.75
N ARG A 69 10.42 11.77 -3.02
CA ARG A 69 11.56 12.30 -3.78
C ARG A 69 11.15 13.34 -4.81
N THR A 70 9.94 13.25 -5.34
CA THR A 70 9.54 13.98 -6.56
C THR A 70 8.46 15.03 -6.34
N ALA A 71 7.75 15.00 -5.21
CA ALA A 71 6.71 16.00 -4.92
C ALA A 71 7.29 17.42 -4.98
N GLY A 72 6.64 18.31 -5.74
CA GLY A 72 7.03 19.72 -5.83
C GLY A 72 6.79 20.47 -4.52
N ASP A 73 5.69 20.18 -3.84
CA ASP A 73 5.39 20.76 -2.52
C ASP A 73 6.35 20.20 -1.46
N ALA A 74 7.12 21.10 -0.84
CA ALA A 74 8.15 20.73 0.13
C ALA A 74 7.59 20.08 1.40
N GLU A 75 6.40 20.46 1.85
CA GLU A 75 5.78 19.89 3.03
C GLU A 75 5.17 18.52 2.74
N VAL A 76 4.59 18.32 1.55
CA VAL A 76 4.19 16.98 1.08
C VAL A 76 5.41 16.06 1.01
N ARG A 77 6.49 16.52 0.38
CA ARG A 77 7.72 15.74 0.24
C ARG A 77 8.32 15.36 1.60
N ARG A 78 8.35 16.28 2.56
CA ARG A 78 8.83 16.04 3.93
C ARG A 78 7.96 15.01 4.65
N ALA A 79 6.64 15.16 4.59
CA ALA A 79 5.69 14.26 5.21
C ALA A 79 5.83 12.83 4.67
N LEU A 80 5.79 12.66 3.35
CA LEU A 80 5.92 11.36 2.68
C LEU A 80 7.33 10.78 2.84
N GLY A 81 8.35 11.62 3.03
CA GLY A 81 9.69 11.18 3.41
C GLY A 81 9.75 10.48 4.76
N SER A 82 8.86 10.80 5.71
CA SER A 82 8.74 10.04 6.95
C SER A 82 7.93 8.75 6.74
N ILE A 83 6.76 8.87 6.13
CA ILE A 83 5.80 7.78 5.91
C ILE A 83 6.42 6.67 5.06
N SER A 84 7.14 6.99 3.98
CA SER A 84 7.74 6.00 3.06
C SER A 84 8.62 4.94 3.74
N ARG A 85 9.36 5.31 4.81
CA ARG A 85 10.17 4.34 5.56
C ARG A 85 9.33 3.40 6.41
N ASP A 86 8.17 3.87 6.85
CA ASP A 86 7.24 3.10 7.64
C ASP A 86 6.49 2.13 6.72
N GLU A 87 5.97 2.64 5.60
CA GLU A 87 5.28 1.85 4.57
C GLU A 87 6.15 0.74 3.99
N LEU A 88 7.45 1.00 3.76
CA LEU A 88 8.36 -0.05 3.32
C LEU A 88 8.45 -1.21 4.34
N ARG A 89 8.54 -0.88 5.64
CA ARG A 89 8.57 -1.88 6.72
C ARG A 89 7.24 -2.61 6.84
N HIS A 90 6.13 -1.97 6.49
CA HIS A 90 4.80 -2.57 6.51
C HIS A 90 4.64 -3.56 5.34
N ALA A 91 5.10 -3.18 4.15
CA ALA A 91 5.19 -4.09 3.02
C ALA A 91 6.06 -5.32 3.37
N GLU A 92 7.26 -5.12 3.93
CA GLU A 92 8.11 -6.21 4.41
C GLU A 92 7.39 -7.14 5.41
N LEU A 93 6.61 -6.56 6.34
CA LEU A 93 5.81 -7.33 7.28
C LEU A 93 4.71 -8.14 6.58
N ALA A 94 4.01 -7.58 5.59
CA ALA A 94 2.99 -8.29 4.83
C ALA A 94 3.56 -9.52 4.11
N TRP A 95 4.73 -9.38 3.49
CA TRP A 95 5.44 -10.49 2.85
C TRP A 95 5.94 -11.53 3.86
N ALA A 96 6.41 -11.11 5.04
CA ALA A 96 6.80 -12.03 6.10
C ALA A 96 5.60 -12.81 6.67
N VAL A 97 4.42 -12.17 6.80
CA VAL A 97 3.17 -12.83 7.19
C VAL A 97 2.74 -13.84 6.14
N ASP A 98 2.83 -13.49 4.87
CA ASP A 98 2.51 -14.40 3.75
C ASP A 98 3.39 -15.66 3.78
N ALA A 99 4.71 -15.49 3.87
CA ALA A 99 5.66 -16.61 3.95
C ALA A 99 5.41 -17.51 5.18
N TRP A 100 5.17 -16.89 6.35
CA TRP A 100 4.83 -17.62 7.57
C TRP A 100 3.51 -18.40 7.45
N ALA A 101 2.49 -17.79 6.84
CA ALA A 101 1.19 -18.42 6.71
C ALA A 101 1.21 -19.54 5.67
N ALA A 102 2.00 -19.40 4.61
CA ALA A 102 2.15 -20.42 3.57
C ALA A 102 2.51 -21.78 4.17
N GLU A 103 3.40 -21.85 5.17
CA GLU A 103 3.77 -23.12 5.84
C GLU A 103 2.59 -23.85 6.51
N ARG A 104 1.53 -23.12 6.86
CA ARG A 104 0.38 -23.60 7.65
C ARG A 104 -0.86 -23.88 6.81
N LEU A 105 -0.89 -23.42 5.56
CA LEU A 105 -1.97 -23.65 4.62
C LEU A 105 -1.84 -25.03 3.95
N THR A 106 -2.97 -25.64 3.60
CA THR A 106 -3.00 -26.80 2.70
C THR A 106 -2.58 -26.42 1.28
N PRO A 107 -2.10 -27.35 0.44
CA PRO A 107 -1.72 -27.03 -0.94
C PRO A 107 -2.84 -26.33 -1.75
N PRO A 108 -4.12 -26.73 -1.67
CA PRO A 108 -5.20 -26.03 -2.38
C PRO A 108 -5.48 -24.60 -1.86
N GLU A 109 -5.29 -24.33 -0.56
CA GLU A 109 -5.39 -22.97 -0.01
C GLU A 109 -4.24 -22.11 -0.53
N ARG A 110 -3.00 -22.62 -0.51
CA ARG A 110 -1.82 -21.90 -1.04
C ARG A 110 -2.00 -21.50 -2.50
N GLU A 111 -2.48 -22.42 -3.34
CA GLU A 111 -2.71 -22.13 -4.77
C GLU A 111 -3.75 -21.02 -4.96
N ARG A 112 -4.84 -21.03 -4.18
CA ARG A 112 -5.85 -19.96 -4.20
C ARG A 112 -5.28 -18.60 -3.82
N ILE A 113 -4.43 -18.55 -2.78
CA ILE A 113 -3.77 -17.30 -2.37
C ILE A 113 -2.81 -16.78 -3.45
N LEU A 114 -2.02 -17.66 -4.07
CA LEU A 114 -1.12 -17.30 -5.16
C LEU A 114 -1.88 -16.79 -6.38
N GLN A 115 -2.98 -17.47 -6.74
CA GLN A 115 -3.85 -17.04 -7.83
C GLN A 115 -4.43 -15.64 -7.55
N LEU A 116 -4.95 -15.42 -6.34
CA LEU A 116 -5.51 -14.14 -5.93
C LEU A 116 -4.48 -13.01 -6.06
N ARG A 117 -3.25 -13.22 -5.59
CA ARG A 117 -2.17 -12.23 -5.72
C ARG A 117 -1.88 -11.85 -7.18
N ARG A 118 -1.82 -12.84 -8.07
CA ARG A 118 -1.61 -12.63 -9.52
C ARG A 118 -2.78 -11.89 -10.16
N GLU A 119 -4.01 -12.21 -9.76
CA GLU A 119 -5.22 -11.54 -10.23
C GLU A 119 -5.26 -10.08 -9.77
N THR A 120 -4.95 -9.82 -8.50
CA THR A 120 -4.87 -8.45 -7.97
C THR A 120 -3.79 -7.63 -8.67
N LEU A 121 -2.61 -8.22 -8.92
CA LEU A 121 -1.55 -7.52 -9.65
C LEU A 121 -2.01 -7.12 -11.07
N ARG A 122 -2.65 -8.03 -11.81
CA ARG A 122 -3.20 -7.73 -13.14
C ARG A 122 -4.29 -6.67 -13.10
N ALA A 123 -5.18 -6.73 -12.10
CA ALA A 123 -6.22 -5.74 -11.92
C ALA A 123 -5.62 -4.35 -11.63
N LEU A 124 -4.61 -4.29 -10.77
CA LEU A 124 -3.89 -3.05 -10.45
C LEU A 124 -3.14 -2.48 -11.66
N GLU A 125 -2.51 -3.34 -12.48
CA GLU A 125 -1.89 -2.92 -13.73
C GLU A 125 -2.91 -2.29 -14.70
N HIS A 126 -4.09 -2.88 -14.82
CA HIS A 126 -5.17 -2.32 -15.63
C HIS A 126 -5.69 -0.98 -15.07
N GLU A 127 -5.87 -0.89 -13.75
CA GLU A 127 -6.29 0.34 -13.05
C GLU A 127 -5.30 1.48 -13.33
N VAL A 128 -4.00 1.26 -13.06
CA VAL A 128 -2.93 2.24 -13.31
C VAL A 128 -2.81 2.60 -14.80
N GLY A 129 -2.96 1.61 -15.68
CA GLY A 129 -2.84 1.82 -17.13
C GLY A 129 -3.99 2.60 -17.75
N SER A 130 -5.17 2.62 -17.12
CA SER A 130 -6.39 3.24 -17.67
C SER A 130 -6.71 4.62 -17.10
N GLN A 131 -6.12 4.99 -15.95
CA GLN A 131 -6.43 6.23 -15.24
C GLN A 131 -5.17 7.06 -14.98
N PRO A 132 -4.70 7.86 -15.96
CA PRO A 132 -3.57 8.74 -15.72
C PRO A 132 -3.93 9.80 -14.67
N PRO A 133 -3.03 10.08 -13.70
CA PRO A 133 -3.29 11.10 -12.70
C PRO A 133 -3.31 12.50 -13.34
N PRO A 134 -4.15 13.42 -12.85
CA PRO A 134 -4.09 14.83 -13.21
C PRO A 134 -2.69 15.42 -13.07
N GLU A 135 -2.28 16.27 -14.03
CA GLU A 135 -0.92 16.84 -14.08
C GLU A 135 -0.51 17.59 -12.81
N HIS A 136 -1.46 18.26 -12.15
CA HIS A 136 -1.19 18.98 -10.92
C HIS A 136 -0.86 18.04 -9.75
N PHE A 137 -1.39 16.81 -9.71
CA PHE A 137 -0.98 15.82 -8.70
C PHE A 137 0.41 15.27 -8.99
N VAL A 138 0.78 15.11 -10.25
CA VAL A 138 2.15 14.72 -10.63
C VAL A 138 3.13 15.79 -10.18
N ARG A 139 2.82 17.06 -10.42
CA ARG A 139 3.72 18.19 -10.07
C ARG A 139 3.77 18.48 -8.58
N GLU A 140 2.62 18.68 -7.92
CA GLU A 140 2.57 19.18 -6.54
C GLU A 140 2.75 18.04 -5.54
N ALA A 141 1.98 16.95 -5.70
CA ALA A 141 1.99 15.81 -4.80
C ALA A 141 3.02 14.73 -5.19
N GLY A 142 3.66 14.87 -6.35
CA GLY A 142 4.67 13.92 -6.83
C GLY A 142 4.09 12.59 -7.28
N VAL A 143 2.78 12.47 -7.52
CA VAL A 143 2.16 11.21 -7.95
C VAL A 143 2.85 10.74 -9.23
N PRO A 144 3.28 9.48 -9.35
CA PRO A 144 3.95 9.01 -10.56
C PRO A 144 3.01 9.15 -11.77
N SER A 145 3.54 9.58 -12.91
CA SER A 145 2.82 9.50 -14.17
C SER A 145 2.44 8.05 -14.49
N ARG A 146 1.49 7.83 -15.41
CA ARG A 146 1.08 6.49 -15.85
C ARG A 146 2.29 5.59 -16.14
N ASP A 147 3.23 6.06 -16.95
CA ASP A 147 4.38 5.27 -17.37
C ASP A 147 5.35 4.99 -16.21
N GLN A 148 5.51 5.96 -15.29
CA GLN A 148 6.31 5.78 -14.07
C GLN A 148 5.65 4.78 -13.12
N ALA A 149 4.34 4.85 -12.95
CA ALA A 149 3.58 3.94 -12.12
C ALA A 149 3.62 2.51 -12.67
N LEU A 150 3.52 2.34 -14.00
CA LEU A 150 3.72 1.04 -14.66
C LEU A 150 5.14 0.51 -14.46
N SER A 151 6.16 1.37 -14.49
CA SER A 151 7.54 0.96 -14.19
C SER A 151 7.71 0.51 -12.74
N LEU A 152 7.08 1.19 -11.77
CA LEU A 152 7.06 0.75 -10.36
C LEU A 152 6.35 -0.61 -10.21
N LEU A 153 5.22 -0.81 -10.91
CA LEU A 153 4.50 -2.08 -10.92
C LEU A 153 5.32 -3.24 -11.50
N GLN A 154 6.09 -3.00 -12.55
CA GLN A 154 7.01 -4.01 -13.10
C GLN A 154 8.04 -4.47 -12.05
N GLY A 155 8.53 -3.55 -11.21
CA GLY A 155 9.40 -3.88 -10.08
C GLY A 155 8.69 -4.76 -9.04
N LEU A 156 7.43 -4.46 -8.71
CA LEU A 156 6.60 -5.29 -7.82
C LEU A 156 6.31 -6.67 -8.42
N ALA A 157 6.03 -6.75 -9.72
CA ALA A 157 5.72 -8.00 -10.41
C ALA A 157 6.84 -9.04 -10.26
N ALA A 158 8.10 -8.59 -10.19
CA ALA A 158 9.26 -9.45 -9.93
C ALA A 158 9.27 -10.10 -8.53
N LEU A 159 8.52 -9.55 -7.56
CA LEU A 159 8.35 -10.10 -6.20
C LEU A 159 7.12 -11.02 -6.10
N VAL A 160 6.14 -10.84 -6.98
CA VAL A 160 4.89 -11.61 -7.03
C VAL A 160 5.01 -12.89 -7.86
N ALA A 161 5.96 -12.92 -8.80
CA ALA A 161 6.26 -14.07 -9.67
C ALA A 161 6.88 -15.24 -8.90
#